data_AF-A0A4Q3AVC6-F1
#
_entry.id   AF-A0A4Q3AVC6-F1
#
_cell.length_a   1.000
_cell.length_b   1.000
_cell.length_c   1.000
_cell.angle_alpha   90.00
_cell.angle_beta   90.00
_cell.angle_gamma   90.00
#
_symmetry.space_group_name_H-M   'P 1'
#
loop_
_entity.id
_entity.type
_entity.pdbx_description
1 polymer ?
#
loop_
_entity_poly.entity_id
_entity_poly.type
_entity_poly.pdbx_seq_one_letter_code
_entity_poly.pdbx_strand_id
1 'polypeptide(L)' 'AMDSTNLRDLQSMMPLEYQGHLGLFLAFGSQQQYRDVPDPYHGNHEDFELVLDLVEDAARGLLQHIRKKHEI' A
#
# COMPACT_ATOMS: atom_id res chain seq x y z
N ALA A 1 -4.65 0.31 -1.30
CA ALA A 1 -4.49 1.04 -2.57
C ALA A 1 -3.02 1.45 -2.71
N MET A 2 -2.48 1.54 -3.93
CA MET A 2 -1.07 1.84 -4.15
C MET A 2 -0.78 3.34 -3.99
N ASP A 3 -1.69 4.18 -4.44
CA ASP A 3 -1.63 5.62 -4.27
C ASP A 3 -2.97 6.20 -3.76
N SER A 4 -2.98 7.51 -3.53
CA SER A 4 -4.15 8.26 -3.06
C SER A 4 -5.28 8.35 -4.09
N THR A 5 -4.96 8.28 -5.39
CA THR A 5 -5.97 8.31 -6.48
C THR A 5 -6.75 6.99 -6.50
N ASN A 6 -6.04 5.85 -6.50
CA ASN A 6 -6.62 4.53 -6.39
C ASN A 6 -7.46 4.39 -5.10
N LEU A 7 -6.98 4.96 -3.98
CA LEU A 7 -7.74 4.92 -2.73
C LEU A 7 -9.07 5.64 -2.87
N ARG A 8 -9.06 6.84 -3.44
CA ARG A 8 -10.28 7.63 -3.69
C ARG A 8 -11.25 6.89 -4.62
N ASP A 9 -10.74 6.28 -5.69
CA ASP A 9 -11.56 5.53 -6.63
C ASP A 9 -12.21 4.32 -5.96
N LEU A 10 -11.44 3.55 -5.18
CA LEU A 10 -11.95 2.42 -4.41
C LEU A 10 -12.99 2.86 -3.37
N GLN A 11 -12.78 3.99 -2.71
CA GLN A 11 -13.76 4.55 -1.76
C GLN A 11 -15.06 4.93 -2.45
N SER A 12 -15.01 5.43 -3.69
CA SER A 12 -16.22 5.77 -4.46
C SER A 12 -17.03 4.55 -4.90
N MET A 13 -16.37 3.39 -5.03
CA MET A 13 -16.98 2.11 -5.42
C MET A 13 -17.39 1.26 -4.20
N MET A 14 -17.10 1.71 -2.98
CA MET A 14 -17.26 0.92 -1.77
C MET A 14 -18.74 0.63 -1.48
N PRO A 15 -19.15 -0.65 -1.36
CA PRO A 15 -20.50 -0.99 -0.94
C PRO A 15 -20.78 -0.53 0.50
N LEU A 16 -22.03 -0.17 0.78
CA LEU A 16 -22.49 0.23 2.13
C LEU A 16 -22.19 -0.83 3.20
N GLU A 17 -22.19 -2.10 2.83
CA GLU A 17 -22.01 -3.24 3.74
C GLU A 17 -20.54 -3.64 3.95
N TYR A 18 -19.59 -2.92 3.36
CA TYR A 18 -18.17 -3.25 3.49
C TYR A 18 -17.68 -3.08 4.93
N GLN A 19 -17.21 -4.17 5.55
CA GLN A 19 -16.64 -4.19 6.91
C GLN A 19 -15.12 -4.39 6.92
N GLY A 20 -14.48 -4.42 5.75
CA GLY A 20 -13.04 -4.66 5.62
C GLY A 20 -12.20 -3.41 5.89
N HIS A 21 -10.89 -3.55 5.73
CA HIS A 21 -9.97 -2.42 5.78
C HIS A 21 -9.60 -1.96 4.37
N LEU A 22 -9.89 -0.68 4.08
CA LEU A 22 -9.44 0.00 2.88
C LEU A 22 -8.50 1.16 3.27
N GLY A 23 -7.24 1.08 2.84
CA GLY A 23 -6.21 2.06 3.15
C GLY A 23 -5.05 2.04 2.16
N LEU A 24 -4.09 2.95 2.33
CA LEU A 24 -2.85 2.98 1.54
C LEU A 24 -1.95 1.81 1.91
N PHE A 25 -1.31 1.21 0.91
CA PHE A 25 -0.46 0.05 1.13
C PHE A 25 0.81 0.42 1.93
N LEU A 26 1.44 1.55 1.58
CA LEU A 26 2.64 2.03 2.29
C LEU A 26 2.38 2.46 3.74
N ALA A 27 1.12 2.54 4.18
CA ALA A 27 0.81 2.75 5.60
C ALA A 27 1.31 1.60 6.50
N PHE A 28 1.59 0.44 5.93
CA PHE A 28 2.20 -0.70 6.63
C PHE A 28 3.73 -0.70 6.57
N GLY A 29 4.35 0.16 5.76
CA GLY A 29 5.81 0.24 5.60
C GLY A 29 6.50 1.05 6.71
N SER A 30 7.81 0.88 6.81
CA SER A 30 8.71 1.66 7.66
C SER A 30 9.17 2.96 6.99
N GLN A 31 9.17 3.04 5.65
CA GLN A 31 9.61 4.22 4.89
C GLN A 31 8.57 5.35 4.87
N GLN A 32 8.39 6.04 6.00
CA GLN A 32 7.36 7.07 6.20
C GLN A 32 7.48 8.31 5.30
N GLN A 33 8.63 8.53 4.63
CA GLN A 33 8.74 9.60 3.63
C GLN A 33 7.89 9.32 2.38
N TYR A 34 7.53 8.06 2.11
CA TYR A 34 6.67 7.68 1.00
C TYR A 34 5.25 7.39 1.52
N ARG A 35 4.28 8.12 0.99
CA ARG A 35 2.86 7.88 1.27
C ARG A 35 2.18 7.03 0.20
N ASP A 36 2.58 7.25 -1.05
CA ASP A 36 2.09 6.57 -2.23
C ASP A 36 3.23 5.78 -2.86
N VAL A 37 2.91 4.64 -3.49
CA VAL A 37 3.83 3.95 -4.39
C VAL A 37 3.99 4.83 -5.64
N PRO A 38 5.21 5.31 -5.97
CA PRO A 38 5.42 6.11 -7.18
C PRO A 38 5.06 5.31 -8.43
N ASP A 39 4.61 6.01 -9.48
CA ASP A 39 4.40 5.40 -10.79
C ASP A 39 5.76 5.21 -11.50
N PRO A 40 6.20 3.95 -11.77
CA PRO A 40 7.51 3.70 -12.36
C PRO A 40 7.52 3.83 -13.89
N TYR A 41 6.37 3.98 -14.56
CA TYR A 41 6.27 3.90 -16.02
C TYR A 41 6.79 5.14 -16.76
N HIS A 42 7.07 6.22 -16.05
CA HIS A 42 7.50 7.49 -16.64
C HIS A 42 9.00 7.78 -16.46
N GLY A 43 9.73 6.89 -15.81
CA GLY A 43 11.14 7.09 -15.47
C GLY A 43 12.06 6.01 -16.04
N ASN A 44 13.11 5.69 -15.29
CA ASN A 44 14.14 4.73 -15.67
C ASN A 44 13.97 3.40 -14.91
N HIS A 45 14.93 2.49 -15.07
CA HIS A 45 14.89 1.19 -14.38
C HIS A 45 14.96 1.30 -12.85
N GLU A 46 15.62 2.33 -12.31
CA GLU A 46 15.78 2.56 -10.87
C GLU A 46 14.44 2.89 -10.20
N ASP A 47 13.47 3.46 -10.94
CA ASP A 47 12.13 3.71 -10.42
C ASP A 47 11.36 2.42 -10.13
N PHE A 48 11.60 1.35 -10.92
CA PHE A 48 11.05 0.03 -10.63
C PHE A 48 11.69 -0.60 -9.40
N GLU A 49 13.01 -0.43 -9.22
CA GLU A 49 13.71 -0.92 -8.03
C GLU A 49 13.21 -0.20 -6.77
N LEU A 50 13.03 1.12 -6.82
CA LEU A 50 12.43 1.87 -5.72
C LEU A 50 11.01 1.36 -5.39
N VAL A 51 10.16 1.15 -6.39
CA VAL A 51 8.82 0.61 -6.19
C VAL A 51 8.88 -0.78 -5.54
N LEU A 52 9.80 -1.64 -5.99
CA LEU A 52 9.99 -2.96 -5.42
C LEU A 52 10.38 -2.88 -3.94
N ASP A 53 11.37 -2.05 -3.60
CA ASP A 53 11.82 -1.84 -2.22
C ASP A 53 10.67 -1.40 -1.29
N LEU A 54 9.85 -0.44 -1.75
CA LEU A 54 8.71 0.06 -0.99
C LEU A 54 7.62 -0.99 -0.82
N VAL A 55 7.33 -1.75 -1.88
CA VAL A 55 6.33 -2.82 -1.85
C VAL A 55 6.75 -3.95 -0.92
N GLU A 56 8.02 -4.34 -0.93
CA GLU A 56 8.54 -5.38 -0.04
C GLU A 56 8.51 -4.94 1.44
N ASP A 57 8.90 -3.70 1.74
CA ASP A 57 8.85 -3.13 3.07
C ASP A 57 7.41 -3.11 3.62
N ALA A 58 6.47 -2.60 2.82
CA ALA A 58 5.05 -2.59 3.17
C ALA A 58 4.45 -4.00 3.31
N ALA A 59 4.85 -4.95 2.45
CA ALA A 59 4.38 -6.34 2.53
C ALA A 59 4.83 -7.02 3.83
N ARG A 60 6.09 -6.82 4.25
CA ARG A 60 6.59 -7.33 5.53
C ARG A 60 5.80 -6.75 6.71
N GLY A 61 5.57 -5.44 6.72
CA GLY A 61 4.78 -4.80 7.78
C GLY A 61 3.31 -5.21 7.78
N LEU A 62 2.70 -5.40 6.61
CA LEU A 62 1.33 -5.88 6.48
C LEU A 62 1.20 -7.31 7.03
N LEU A 63 2.14 -8.20 6.69
CA LEU A 63 2.14 -9.56 7.24
C LEU A 63 2.24 -9.56 8.76
N GLN A 64 3.11 -8.72 9.33
CA GLN A 64 3.22 -8.55 10.78
C GLN A 64 1.92 -8.03 11.40
N HIS A 65 1.27 -7.05 10.75
CA HIS A 65 -0.01 -6.52 11.19
C HIS A 65 -1.11 -7.60 11.19
N ILE A 66 -1.20 -8.40 10.13
CA ILE A 66 -2.18 -9.50 10.01
C ILE A 66 -1.93 -10.53 11.10
N ARG A 67 -0.68 -10.99 11.26
CA ARG A 67 -0.28 -11.92 12.32
C ARG A 67 -0.68 -11.42 13.70
N LYS A 68 -0.36 -10.17 14.01
CA LYS A 68 -0.74 -9.54 15.28
C LYS A 68 -2.25 -9.44 15.49
N LYS A 69 -2.99 -9.07 14.43
CA LYS A 69 -4.45 -8.90 14.49
C LYS A 69 -5.20 -10.22 14.67
N HIS A 70 -4.64 -11.31 14.14
CA HIS A 70 -5.27 -12.64 14.14
C HIS A 70 -4.61 -13.65 15.08
N GLU A 71 -3.60 -13.22 15.85
CA GLU A 71 -2.87 -14.05 16.82
C GLU A 71 -2.23 -15.32 16.21
N ILE A 72 -1.65 -15.18 15.00
CA ILE A 72 -0.96 -16.26 14.24
C ILE A 72 0.50 -15.94 13.93
#